data_AF-A0A1V2R9B2-F1
#
_entry.id   AF-A0A1V2R9B2-F1
#
_cell.length_a   1.000
_cell.length_b   1.000
_cell.length_c   1.000
_cell.angle_alpha   90.00
_cell.angle_beta   90.00
_cell.angle_gamma   90.00
#
_symmetry.space_group_name_H-M   'P 1'
#
loop_
_entity.id
_entity.type
_entity.pdbx_description
1 polymer ?
#
loop_
_entity_poly.entity_id
_entity_poly.type
_entity_poly.pdbx_seq_one_letter_code
_entity_poly.pdbx_strand_id
1 'polypeptide(L)' 'MGQPAKQTISAQIPAELAAAVESLAIELDRSKSWVIKEALTAMIEAREQRHQTIQKGLADVEEGRVVRHSDMLNSIDKSK' A
#
# COMPACT_ATOMS: atom_id res chain seq x y z
N MET A 1 -28.06 15.21 8.15
CA MET A 1 -26.68 14.72 8.06
C MET A 1 -26.68 13.24 8.41
N GLY A 2 -26.65 12.34 7.41
CA GLY A 2 -26.70 10.89 7.63
C GLY A 2 -25.35 10.38 8.15
N GLN A 3 -25.36 9.50 9.15
CA GLN A 3 -24.15 8.80 9.58
C GLN A 3 -23.56 8.02 8.40
N PRO A 4 -22.23 7.97 8.23
CA PRO A 4 -21.62 7.15 7.19
C PRO A 4 -22.06 5.69 7.38
N ALA A 5 -22.57 5.08 6.31
CA ALA A 5 -23.05 3.71 6.34
C ALA A 5 -21.90 2.78 6.71
N LYS A 6 -22.03 2.07 7.84
CA LYS A 6 -21.07 1.02 8.24
C LYS A 6 -21.52 -0.29 7.59
N GLN A 7 -20.62 -0.93 6.85
CA GLN A 7 -20.84 -2.26 6.30
C GLN A 7 -19.98 -3.28 7.06
N THR A 8 -20.59 -4.39 7.47
CA THR A 8 -19.88 -5.51 8.10
C THR A 8 -19.43 -6.49 7.04
N ILE A 9 -18.17 -6.91 7.12
CA ILE A 9 -17.57 -7.95 6.29
C ILE A 9 -17.13 -9.08 7.21
N SER A 10 -17.51 -10.32 6.88
CA SER A 10 -17.08 -11.52 7.60
C SER A 10 -16.20 -12.38 6.71
N ALA A 11 -15.02 -12.74 7.21
CA ALA A 11 -14.10 -13.63 6.53
C ALA A 11 -13.51 -14.62 7.53
N GLN A 12 -13.39 -15.89 7.12
CA GLN A 12 -12.61 -16.86 7.87
C GLN A 12 -11.13 -16.64 7.56
N ILE A 13 -10.29 -16.65 8.59
CA ILE A 13 -8.84 -16.50 8.48
C ILE A 13 -8.14 -17.67 9.16
N PRO A 14 -6.91 -18.03 8.74
CA PRO A 14 -6.11 -19.03 9.43
C PRO A 14 -5.93 -18.67 10.92
N ALA A 15 -5.93 -19.69 11.79
CA ALA A 15 -5.79 -19.49 13.24
C ALA A 15 -4.50 -18.76 13.62
N GLU A 16 -3.40 -19.04 12.91
CA GLU A 16 -2.11 -18.37 13.10
C GLU A 16 -2.20 -16.87 12.84
N LEU A 17 -2.93 -16.46 11.79
CA LEU A 17 -3.14 -15.04 11.49
C LEU A 17 -4.00 -14.35 12.56
N ALA A 18 -5.03 -15.03 13.07
CA ALA A 18 -5.84 -14.51 14.16
C ALA A 18 -4.99 -14.29 15.44
N ALA A 19 -4.10 -15.23 15.75
CA ALA A 19 -3.19 -15.11 16.89
C ALA A 19 -2.19 -13.95 16.71
N ALA A 20 -1.65 -13.77 15.50
CA ALA A 20 -0.76 -12.66 15.19
C ALA A 20 -1.46 -11.30 15.36
N VAL A 21 -2.71 -11.18 14.91
CA VAL A 21 -3.53 -9.97 15.08
C VAL A 21 -3.80 -9.68 16.55
N GLU A 22 -4.09 -10.70 17.37
CA GLU A 22 -4.27 -10.54 18.82
C GLU A 22 -2.98 -10.03 19.48
N SER A 23 -1.83 -10.65 19.19
CA SER A 23 -0.54 -10.23 19.74
C SER A 23 -0.23 -8.77 19.39
N LEU A 24 -0.46 -8.37 18.15
CA LEU A 24 -0.23 -7.00 17.69
C LEU A 24 -1.21 -6.01 18.33
N ALA A 25 -2.47 -6.42 18.54
CA ALA A 25 -3.46 -5.60 19.24
C ALA A 25 -3.04 -5.31 20.69
N ILE A 26 -2.50 -6.32 21.39
CA ILE A 26 -1.94 -6.17 22.75
C ILE A 26 -0.74 -5.23 22.74
N GLU A 27 0.21 -5.45 21.83
CA GLU A 27 1.43 -4.63 21.70
C GLU A 27 1.12 -3.15 21.47
N LEU A 28 0.12 -2.87 20.63
CA LEU A 28 -0.26 -1.50 20.26
C LEU A 28 -1.25 -0.84 21.22
N ASP A 29 -1.72 -1.56 22.25
CA ASP A 29 -2.84 -1.15 23.13
C ASP A 29 -4.09 -0.73 22.33
N ARG A 30 -4.50 -1.59 21.39
CA ARG A 30 -5.63 -1.35 20.48
C ARG A 30 -6.56 -2.55 20.40
N SER A 31 -7.76 -2.32 19.89
CA SER A 31 -8.69 -3.42 19.59
C SER A 31 -8.26 -4.19 18.34
N LYS A 32 -8.49 -5.50 18.30
CA LYS A 32 -8.35 -6.33 17.10
C LYS A 32 -9.05 -5.74 15.88
N SER A 33 -10.28 -5.24 16.06
CA SER A 33 -11.04 -4.60 14.99
C SER A 33 -10.37 -3.34 14.45
N TRP A 34 -9.62 -2.61 15.28
CA TRP A 34 -8.82 -1.48 14.81
C TRP A 34 -7.62 -1.97 14.00
N VAL A 35 -6.88 -2.97 14.49
CA VAL A 35 -5.74 -3.57 13.78
C VAL A 35 -6.15 -4.12 12.41
N ILE A 36 -7.28 -4.83 12.34
CA ILE A 36 -7.81 -5.37 11.08
C ILE A 36 -8.14 -4.25 10.10
N LYS A 37 -8.77 -3.17 10.55
CA LYS A 37 -9.09 -2.02 9.69
C LYS A 37 -7.82 -1.34 9.18
N GLU A 38 -6.85 -1.12 10.07
CA GLU A 38 -5.58 -0.50 9.72
C GLU A 38 -4.82 -1.33 8.67
N ALA A 39 -4.72 -2.64 8.88
CA ALA A 39 -4.08 -3.55 7.94
C ALA A 39 -4.77 -3.56 6.57
N LEU A 40 -6.11 -3.54 6.54
CA LEU A 40 -6.89 -3.49 5.30
C LEU A 40 -6.69 -2.16 4.56
N THR A 41 -6.72 -1.03 5.27
CA THR A 41 -6.47 0.30 4.70
C THR A 41 -5.07 0.35 4.08
N ALA A 42 -4.05 -0.02 4.84
CA ALA A 42 -2.66 0.00 4.38
C ALA A 42 -2.45 -0.92 3.16
N MET A 43 -3.09 -2.09 3.13
CA MET A 43 -3.02 -3.00 1.98
C MET A 43 -3.65 -2.39 0.71
N ILE A 44 -4.82 -1.77 0.84
CA ILE A 44 -5.52 -1.14 -0.29
C ILE A 44 -4.71 0.06 -0.80
N GLU A 45 -4.23 0.92 0.09
CA GLU A 45 -3.40 2.07 -0.28
C GLU A 45 -2.11 1.65 -0.98
N ALA A 46 -1.40 0.65 -0.44
CA ALA A 46 -0.19 0.14 -1.06
C ALA A 46 -0.48 -0.48 -2.44
N ARG A 47 -1.64 -1.11 -2.64
CA ARG A 47 -2.05 -1.66 -3.94
C ARG A 47 -2.39 -0.56 -4.93
N GLU A 48 -3.11 0.46 -4.49
CA GLU A 48 -3.48 1.61 -5.32
C GLU A 48 -2.22 2.40 -5.74
N GLN A 49 -1.33 2.69 -4.80
CA GLN A 49 -0.06 3.36 -5.09
C GLN A 49 0.77 2.60 -6.13
N ARG A 50 0.89 1.27 -5.99
CA ARG A 50 1.59 0.44 -6.99
C ARG A 50 0.91 0.54 -8.36
N HIS A 51 -0.41 0.45 -8.40
CA HIS A 51 -1.16 0.55 -9.65
C HIS A 51 -0.97 1.92 -10.31
N GLN A 52 -1.15 3.00 -9.57
CA GLN A 52 -0.96 4.37 -10.06
C GLN A 52 0.47 4.63 -10.53
N THR A 53 1.47 4.12 -9.81
CA THR A 53 2.88 4.25 -10.20
C THR A 53 3.17 3.55 -11.52
N ILE A 54 2.62 2.35 -11.74
CA ILE A 54 2.76 1.63 -13.00
C ILE A 54 2.07 2.39 -14.14
N GLN A 55 0.85 2.86 -13.94
CA GLN A 55 0.10 3.61 -14.95
C GLN A 55 0.81 4.91 -15.33
N LYS A 56 1.35 5.63 -14.34
CA LYS A 56 2.16 6.83 -14.57
C LYS A 56 3.41 6.50 -15.37
N GLY A 57 4.13 5.44 -15.03
CA GLY A 57 5.31 5.00 -15.77
C GLY A 57 4.99 4.66 -17.23
N LEU A 58 3.86 4.01 -17.50
CA LEU A 58 3.40 3.74 -18.86
C LEU A 58 3.07 5.03 -19.63
N ALA A 59 2.39 5.99 -19.00
CA ALA A 59 2.13 7.29 -19.59
C ALA A 59 3.43 8.08 -19.87
N ASP A 60 4.40 8.04 -18.95
CA ASP A 60 5.71 8.67 -19.14
C ASP A 60 6.48 8.04 -20.32
N VAL A 61 6.34 6.73 -20.57
CA VAL A 61 6.89 6.06 -21.76
C VAL A 61 6.19 6.52 -23.03
N GLU A 62 4.85 6.54 -23.05
CA GLU A 62 4.06 6.96 -24.21
C GLU A 62 4.33 8.43 -24.58
N GLU A 63 4.46 9.30 -23.58
CA GLU A 63 4.72 10.73 -23.77
C GLU A 63 6.22 11.03 -23.98
N GLY A 64 7.06 10.00 -24.10
CA GLY A 64 8.49 10.13 -24.38
C GLY A 64 9.30 10.77 -23.25
N ARG A 65 8.75 10.85 -22.03
CA ARG A 65 9.43 11.33 -20.81
C ARG A 65 10.34 10.25 -20.22
N VAL A 66 11.15 9.64 -21.07
CA VAL A 66 12.12 8.61 -20.74
C VAL A 66 13.53 9.11 -20.99
N VAL A 67 14.45 8.75 -20.10
CA VAL A 67 15.87 9.08 -20.25
C VAL A 67 16.58 7.85 -20.82
N ARG A 68 17.45 8.05 -21.82
CA ARG A 68 18.25 6.94 -22.36
C ARG A 68 19.20 6.44 -21.29
N HIS A 69 19.49 5.14 -21.33
CA HIS A 69 20.36 4.50 -20.35
C HIS A 69 21.73 5.19 -20.19
N SER A 70 22.35 5.60 -21.31
CA SER A 70 23.61 6.36 -21.33
C SER A 70 23.53 7.69 -20.58
N ASP A 71 22.41 8.40 -20.72
CA ASP A 71 22.22 9.73 -20.17
C ASP A 71 21.95 9.66 -18.65
N MET A 72 21.30 8.58 -18.20
CA MET A 72 21.12 8.25 -16.79
C MET A 72 22.45 7.87 -16.11
N LEU A 73 23.30 7.08 -16.76
CA LEU A 73 24.63 6.75 -16.21
C LEU A 73 25.51 8.00 -16.05
N ASN A 74 25.46 8.90 -17.04
CA ASN A 74 26.23 10.16 -16.99
C ASN A 74 25.76 11.12 -15.89
N SER A 75 24.49 11.07 -15.45
CA SER A 75 23.98 11.93 -14.37
C SER A 75 24.37 11.43 -12.98
N ILE A 76 24.47 10.12 -12.80
CA ILE A 76 24.95 9.49 -11.55
C ILE A 76 26.47 9.71 -11.41
N ASP A 77 27.21 9.68 -12.51
CA ASP A 77 28.66 9.88 -12.49
C ASP A 77 29.04 11.34 -12.17
N LYS A 78 28.24 12.31 -12.65
CA LYS A 78 28.42 13.75 -12.36
C LYS A 78 28.04 14.18 -10.93
N SER A 79 27.47 13.29 -10.12
CA SER A 79 27.06 13.58 -8.73
C SER A 79 28.01 13.02 -7.67
N LYS A 80 29.20 12.54 -8.09
CA LYS A 80 30.39 12.33 -7.24
C LYS A 80 31.36 13.50 -7.34
#